data_AF-A0A4V3IWZ6-F1
#
_entry.id   AF-A0A4V3IWZ6-F1
#
_cell.length_a   1.000
_cell.length_b   1.000
_cell.length_c   1.000
_cell.angle_alpha   90.00
_cell.angle_beta   90.00
_cell.angle_gamma   90.00
#
_symmetry.space_group_name_H-M   'P 1'
#
loop_
_entity.id
_entity.type
_entity.pdbx_description
1 polymer ?
#
loop_
_entity_poly.entity_id
_entity_poly.type
_entity_poly.pdbx_seq_one_letter_code
_entity_poly.pdbx_strand_id
1 'polypeptide(L)'
;MNRQATEQESGYADLVAHRGRELAGAVAVLAEGEGPLLVHGPGGEHQSGLVLALALLAAGLTHDDAVAAALPAEARPDALIQALAAIGALGGTEPYLLRHGLMVSHFHALRERFAGDEAGLAAGDVS
;
A
#
# COMPACT_ATOMS: atom_id res chain seq x y z
N MET A 1 -21.95 -26.11 -4.79
CA MET A 1 -20.49 -25.90 -4.87
C MET A 1 -20.29 -24.58 -5.60
N ASN A 2 -20.19 -23.48 -4.84
CA ASN A 2 -20.32 -22.11 -5.35
C ASN A 2 -18.98 -21.62 -5.92
N ARG A 3 -18.92 -21.45 -7.25
CA ARG A 3 -17.76 -20.96 -8.02
C ARG A 3 -17.46 -19.46 -7.79
N GLN A 4 -18.36 -18.73 -7.14
CA GLN A 4 -18.27 -17.26 -6.96
C GLN A 4 -17.39 -16.83 -5.78
N ALA A 5 -17.08 -17.71 -4.81
CA ALA A 5 -16.19 -17.37 -3.70
C ALA A 5 -14.71 -17.31 -4.13
N THR A 6 -14.32 -18.12 -5.13
CA THR A 6 -12.93 -18.23 -5.60
C THR A 6 -12.49 -17.12 -6.55
N GLU A 7 -13.43 -16.38 -7.16
CA GLU A 7 -13.09 -15.29 -8.09
C GLU A 7 -12.74 -13.98 -7.34
N GLN A 8 -13.33 -13.75 -6.16
CA GLN A 8 -13.10 -12.52 -5.39
C GLN A 8 -11.81 -12.55 -4.57
N GLU A 9 -11.42 -13.71 -4.05
CA GLU A 9 -10.14 -13.95 -3.36
C GLU A 9 -8.95 -13.89 -4.34
N SER A 10 -9.20 -14.21 -5.61
CA SER A 10 -8.21 -14.22 -6.68
C SER A 10 -7.62 -12.83 -6.98
N GLY A 11 -8.33 -11.73 -6.68
CA GLY A 11 -7.91 -10.40 -7.12
C GLY A 11 -6.62 -9.90 -6.48
N TYR A 12 -6.40 -10.14 -5.19
CA TYR A 12 -5.21 -9.64 -4.48
C TYR A 12 -4.00 -10.56 -4.67
N ALA A 13 -4.21 -11.89 -4.59
CA ALA A 13 -3.15 -12.86 -4.82
C ALA A 13 -2.63 -12.80 -6.27
N ASP A 14 -3.52 -12.71 -7.27
CA ASP A 14 -3.14 -12.56 -8.68
C ASP A 14 -2.41 -11.23 -8.93
N LEU A 15 -2.85 -10.15 -8.28
CA LEU A 15 -2.24 -8.84 -8.45
C LEU A 15 -0.82 -8.80 -7.85
N VAL A 16 -0.61 -9.40 -6.67
CA VAL A 16 0.73 -9.57 -6.10
C VAL A 16 1.61 -10.48 -6.96
N ALA A 17 1.07 -11.59 -7.45
CA ALA A 17 1.85 -12.58 -8.21
C ALA A 17 2.20 -12.12 -9.64
N HIS A 18 1.30 -11.41 -10.30
CA HIS A 18 1.38 -11.16 -11.75
C HIS A 18 1.41 -9.68 -12.13
N ARG A 19 1.04 -8.78 -11.22
CA ARG A 19 0.95 -7.34 -11.51
C ARG A 19 1.81 -6.47 -10.59
N GLY A 20 2.90 -7.03 -10.05
CA GLY A 20 3.84 -6.27 -9.22
C GLY A 20 4.38 -4.99 -9.85
N ARG A 21 4.55 -4.94 -11.18
CA ARG A 21 4.94 -3.71 -11.90
C ARG A 21 3.87 -2.61 -11.83
N GLU A 22 2.60 -2.98 -11.89
CA GLU A 22 1.50 -2.01 -11.78
C GLU A 22 1.45 -1.44 -10.35
N LEU A 23 1.65 -2.29 -9.33
CA LEU A 23 1.78 -1.84 -7.93
C LEU A 23 2.97 -0.90 -7.74
N ALA A 24 4.14 -1.28 -8.23
CA ALA A 24 5.34 -0.44 -8.14
C ALA A 24 5.14 0.90 -8.88
N GLY A 25 4.49 0.88 -10.05
CA GLY A 25 4.15 2.09 -10.78
C GLY A 25 3.18 3.00 -10.01
N ALA A 26 2.15 2.43 -9.38
CA ALA A 26 1.22 3.19 -8.55
C ALA A 26 1.95 3.83 -7.35
N VAL A 27 2.84 3.10 -6.68
CA VAL A 27 3.68 3.63 -5.59
C VAL A 27 4.61 4.74 -6.08
N ALA A 28 5.19 4.61 -7.29
CA ALA A 28 6.02 5.65 -7.88
C ALA A 28 5.23 6.96 -8.10
N VAL A 29 3.99 6.86 -8.58
CA VAL A 29 3.11 8.03 -8.72
C VAL A 29 2.86 8.72 -7.37
N LEU A 30 2.70 7.97 -6.28
CA LEU A 30 2.58 8.56 -4.94
C LEU A 30 3.89 9.24 -4.48
N ALA A 31 5.04 8.66 -4.84
CA ALA A 31 6.34 9.22 -4.50
C ALA A 31 6.61 10.54 -5.24
N GLU A 32 6.17 10.65 -6.50
CA GLU A 32 6.37 11.81 -7.36
C GLU A 32 5.31 12.91 -7.20
N GLY A 33 4.13 12.57 -6.66
CA GLY A 33 3.02 13.52 -6.55
C GLY A 33 3.25 14.62 -5.52
N GLU A 34 2.80 15.84 -5.81
CA GLU A 34 2.77 16.95 -4.85
C GLU A 34 1.34 17.14 -4.30
N GLY A 35 1.18 17.34 -2.98
CA GLY A 35 -0.13 17.64 -2.36
C GLY A 35 -0.90 16.44 -1.80
N PRO A 36 -2.12 16.64 -1.26
CA PRO A 36 -2.86 15.62 -0.49
C PRO A 36 -3.24 14.40 -1.33
N LEU A 37 -3.12 13.22 -0.72
CA LEU A 37 -3.36 11.94 -1.39
C LEU A 37 -4.86 11.63 -1.47
N LEU A 38 -5.44 11.71 -2.66
CA LEU A 38 -6.79 11.22 -2.94
C LEU A 38 -6.69 9.91 -3.72
N VAL A 39 -6.68 8.78 -3.01
CA VAL A 39 -6.75 7.47 -3.66
C VAL A 39 -8.22 7.08 -3.75
N HIS A 40 -8.82 7.32 -4.91
CA HIS A 40 -10.16 6.84 -5.22
C HIS A 40 -10.11 6.03 -6.52
N GLY A 41 -10.67 4.82 -6.46
CA GLY A 41 -11.08 4.09 -7.65
C GLY A 41 -12.56 4.32 -7.95
N PRO A 42 -12.99 4.40 -9.22
CA PRO A 42 -14.41 4.34 -9.53
C PRO A 42 -14.95 2.96 -9.11
N GLY A 43 -15.84 2.91 -8.14
CA GLY A 43 -16.65 1.72 -7.85
C GLY A 43 -16.12 0.68 -6.85
N GLY A 44 -15.13 0.99 -6.01
CA GLY A 44 -14.66 0.05 -4.97
C GLY A 44 -13.86 -1.16 -5.49
N GLU A 45 -13.51 -1.14 -6.77
CA GLU A 45 -12.73 -2.19 -7.46
C GLU A 45 -11.22 -2.00 -7.38
N HIS A 46 -10.75 -0.82 -6.93
CA HIS A 46 -9.33 -0.49 -6.90
C HIS A 46 -8.72 -0.70 -5.52
N GLN A 47 -7.55 -1.33 -5.53
CA GLN A 47 -6.76 -1.74 -4.37
C GLN A 47 -6.01 -0.56 -3.74
N SER A 48 -6.74 0.54 -3.48
CA SER A 48 -6.23 1.81 -2.97
C SER A 48 -5.55 1.65 -1.62
N GLY A 49 -6.14 0.83 -0.74
CA GLY A 49 -5.56 0.49 0.56
C GLY A 49 -4.20 -0.21 0.43
N LEU A 50 -4.06 -1.16 -0.50
CA LEU A 50 -2.79 -1.85 -0.71
C LEU A 50 -1.69 -0.92 -1.22
N VAL A 51 -1.99 -0.07 -2.20
CA VAL A 51 -1.00 0.88 -2.72
C VAL A 51 -0.56 1.85 -1.62
N LEU A 52 -1.50 2.33 -0.80
CA LEU A 52 -1.18 3.18 0.35
C LEU A 52 -0.32 2.45 1.39
N ALA A 53 -0.69 1.23 1.79
CA ALA A 53 0.08 0.44 2.74
C ALA A 53 1.52 0.19 2.25
N LEU A 54 1.70 -0.13 0.96
CA LEU A 54 3.02 -0.33 0.37
C LEU A 54 3.85 0.96 0.36
N ALA A 55 3.24 2.10 0.09
CA ALA A 55 3.91 3.39 0.14
C ALA A 55 4.37 3.76 1.56
N LEU A 56 3.53 3.52 2.58
CA LEU A 56 3.88 3.76 3.98
C LEU A 56 4.99 2.82 4.47
N LEU A 57 4.92 1.55 4.11
CA LEU A 57 5.98 0.58 4.38
C LEU A 57 7.30 0.97 3.69
N ALA A 58 7.24 1.45 2.45
CA ALA A 58 8.41 1.96 1.73
C ALA A 58 8.96 3.26 2.35
N ALA A 59 8.10 4.07 2.99
CA ALA A 59 8.49 5.21 3.79
C ALA A 59 9.09 4.84 5.16
N GLY A 60 9.09 3.55 5.51
CA GLY A 60 9.68 3.03 6.75
C GLY A 60 8.76 3.01 7.95
N LEU A 61 7.44 3.21 7.76
CA LEU A 61 6.46 2.97 8.83
C LEU A 61 6.42 1.49 9.21
N THR A 62 5.97 1.20 10.42
CA THR A 62 5.77 -0.18 10.86
C THR A 62 4.62 -0.83 10.08
N HIS A 63 4.58 -2.17 10.09
CA HIS A 63 3.49 -2.91 9.46
C HIS A 63 2.13 -2.55 10.06
N ASP A 64 2.06 -2.45 11.38
CA ASP A 64 0.81 -2.16 12.09
C ASP A 64 0.30 -0.75 11.77
N ASP A 65 1.19 0.25 11.76
CA ASP A 65 0.83 1.63 11.41
C ASP A 65 0.39 1.75 9.95
N ALA A 66 1.10 1.10 9.03
CA ALA A 66 0.77 1.11 7.61
C ALA A 66 -0.59 0.45 7.33
N VAL A 67 -0.90 -0.66 8.01
CA VAL A 67 -2.20 -1.32 7.91
C VAL A 67 -3.28 -0.42 8.49
N ALA A 68 -3.09 0.10 9.71
CA ALA A 68 -4.06 0.96 10.37
C ALA A 68 -4.43 2.18 9.53
N ALA A 69 -3.45 2.82 8.89
CA ALA A 69 -3.65 3.96 8.00
C ALA A 69 -4.32 3.59 6.66
N ALA A 70 -4.12 2.37 6.17
CA ALA A 70 -4.69 1.90 4.92
C ALA A 70 -6.13 1.38 5.04
N LEU A 71 -6.53 0.87 6.20
CA LEU A 71 -7.86 0.29 6.45
C LEU A 71 -9.04 1.21 6.05
N PRO A 72 -9.02 2.53 6.33
CA PRO A 72 -10.13 3.42 5.93
C PRO A 72 -10.31 3.53 4.41
N ALA A 73 -9.25 3.27 3.64
CA ALA A 73 -9.23 3.33 2.18
C ALA A 73 -9.43 1.96 1.51
N GLU A 74 -9.74 0.92 2.30
CA GLU A 74 -9.85 -0.46 1.85
C GLU A 74 -11.26 -1.03 2.07
N ALA A 75 -11.86 -1.56 1.01
CA ALA A 75 -13.17 -2.20 1.08
C ALA A 75 -13.10 -3.65 1.60
N ARG A 76 -11.92 -4.29 1.52
CA ARG A 76 -11.68 -5.70 1.89
C ARG A 76 -10.45 -5.83 2.80
N PRO A 77 -10.58 -5.53 4.10
CA PRO A 77 -9.45 -5.48 5.03
C PRO A 77 -8.70 -6.82 5.14
N ASP A 78 -9.41 -7.95 5.16
CA ASP A 78 -8.78 -9.27 5.20
C ASP A 78 -7.94 -9.56 3.95
N ALA A 79 -8.38 -9.07 2.78
CA ALA A 79 -7.67 -9.28 1.53
C ALA A 79 -6.40 -8.41 1.44
N LEU A 80 -6.43 -7.20 2.00
CA LEU A 80 -5.25 -6.36 2.19
C LEU A 80 -4.20 -7.04 3.08
N ILE A 81 -4.62 -7.56 4.24
CA ILE A 81 -3.72 -8.25 5.17
C ILE A 81 -3.09 -9.47 4.50
N GLN A 82 -3.88 -10.27 3.79
CA GLN A 82 -3.37 -11.43 3.05
C GLN A 82 -2.38 -11.03 1.94
N ALA A 83 -2.65 -9.94 1.20
CA ALA A 83 -1.74 -9.44 0.17
C ALA A 83 -0.40 -9.00 0.76
N LEU A 84 -0.41 -8.28 1.87
CA LEU A 84 0.81 -7.86 2.56
C LEU A 84 1.58 -9.05 3.12
N ALA A 85 0.90 -10.06 3.65
CA ALA A 85 1.52 -11.31 4.09
C ALA A 85 2.19 -12.05 2.92
N ALA A 86 1.54 -12.10 1.74
CA ALA A 86 2.11 -12.69 0.54
C ALA A 86 3.37 -11.95 0.07
N ILE A 87 3.36 -10.61 0.09
CA ILE A 87 4.55 -9.79 -0.20
C ILE A 87 5.65 -10.02 0.85
N GLY A 88 5.29 -10.16 2.12
CA GLY A 88 6.21 -10.56 3.19
C GLY A 88 6.90 -11.89 2.90
N ALA A 89 6.15 -12.90 2.45
CA ALA A 89 6.69 -14.20 2.05
C ALA A 89 7.62 -14.14 0.82
N LEU A 90 7.51 -13.09 0.00
CA LEU A 90 8.40 -12.82 -1.15
C LEU A 90 9.69 -12.08 -0.77
N GLY A 91 9.92 -11.84 0.52
CA GLY A 91 11.10 -11.13 1.04
C GLY A 91 10.81 -9.71 1.53
N GLY A 92 9.55 -9.30 1.58
CA GLY A 92 9.13 -8.01 2.12
C GLY A 92 8.92 -6.92 1.07
N THR A 93 8.37 -5.79 1.53
CA THR A 93 7.90 -4.70 0.67
C THR A 93 9.01 -4.06 -0.18
N GLU A 94 10.13 -3.69 0.42
CA GLU A 94 11.22 -3.04 -0.30
C GLU A 94 11.83 -3.95 -1.39
N PRO A 95 12.25 -5.20 -1.09
CA PRO A 95 12.73 -6.11 -2.12
C PRO A 95 11.71 -6.40 -3.23
N TYR A 96 10.42 -6.50 -2.87
CA TYR A 96 9.34 -6.68 -3.83
C TYR A 96 9.22 -5.48 -4.78
N LEU A 97 9.12 -4.26 -4.24
CA LEU A 97 8.97 -3.05 -5.05
C LEU A 97 10.19 -2.78 -5.94
N LEU A 98 11.41 -2.99 -5.43
CA LEU A 98 12.65 -2.88 -6.23
C LEU A 98 12.66 -3.88 -7.39
N ARG A 99 12.32 -5.15 -7.12
CA ARG A 99 12.23 -6.20 -8.16
C ARG A 99 11.22 -5.84 -9.25
N HIS A 100 10.20 -5.07 -8.90
CA HIS A 100 9.14 -4.66 -9.79
C HIS A 100 9.30 -3.26 -10.38
N GLY A 101 10.46 -2.61 -10.19
CA GLY A 101 10.86 -1.40 -10.91
C GLY A 101 10.74 -0.10 -10.13
N LEU A 102 10.43 -0.14 -8.84
CA LEU A 102 10.53 1.04 -8.00
C LEU A 102 12.01 1.42 -7.82
N MET A 103 12.34 2.71 -7.89
CA MET A 103 13.72 3.20 -7.72
C MET A 103 13.99 3.61 -6.28
N VAL A 104 15.26 3.54 -5.85
CA VAL A 104 15.70 3.98 -4.52
C VAL A 104 15.34 5.45 -4.24
N SER A 105 15.38 6.32 -5.25
CA SER A 105 14.93 7.71 -5.15
C SER A 105 13.46 7.84 -4.74
N HIS A 106 12.58 6.91 -5.15
CA HIS A 106 11.18 6.92 -4.73
C HIS A 106 11.03 6.58 -3.26
N PHE A 107 11.85 5.67 -2.71
CA PHE A 107 11.85 5.41 -1.27
C PHE A 107 12.27 6.65 -0.48
N HIS A 108 13.29 7.38 -0.94
CA HIS A 108 13.68 8.64 -0.31
C HIS A 108 12.56 9.69 -0.36
N ALA A 109 11.92 9.88 -1.52
CA ALA A 109 10.81 10.80 -1.67
C ALA A 109 9.62 10.44 -0.75
N LEU A 110 9.29 9.16 -0.64
CA LEU A 110 8.24 8.69 0.29
C LEU A 110 8.60 8.95 1.75
N ARG A 111 9.86 8.68 2.15
CA ARG A 111 10.33 9.00 3.51
C ARG A 111 10.24 10.48 3.83
N GLU A 112 10.69 11.34 2.92
CA GLU A 112 10.60 12.80 3.08
C GLU A 112 9.15 13.26 3.19
N ARG A 113 8.28 12.70 2.34
CA ARG A 113 6.85 13.02 2.32
C ARG A 113 6.15 12.67 3.63
N PHE A 114 6.36 11.46 4.16
CA PHE A 114 5.64 10.98 5.35
C PHE A 114 6.34 11.33 6.67
N ALA A 115 7.61 11.72 6.66
CA ALA A 115 8.29 12.25 7.86
C ALA A 115 7.66 13.56 8.37
N GLY A 116 6.98 14.31 7.50
CA GLY A 116 6.25 15.52 7.88
C GLY A 116 4.94 15.28 8.64
N ASP A 117 4.31 14.11 8.47
CA ASP A 117 3.00 13.78 9.07
C ASP A 117 3.11 13.24 10.51
N GLU A 118 4.27 12.70 10.91
CA GLU A 118 4.56 12.31 12.31
C GLU A 118 4.56 13.52 13.28
N ALA A 119 4.73 14.74 12.77
CA ALA A 119 4.54 15.96 13.56
C ALA A 119 3.05 16.25 13.87
N GLY A 120 2.11 15.64 13.14
CA GLY A 120 0.67 15.78 13.34
C GLY A 120 0.06 14.70 14.25
N LEU A 121 0.67 13.53 14.37
CA LEU A 121 0.16 12.43 15.21
C LEU A 121 0.62 12.52 16.68
N ALA A 122 1.76 13.16 16.94
CA ALA A 122 2.29 13.34 18.30
C ALA A 122 1.66 14.50 19.09
N ALA A 123 0.84 15.35 18.46
CA ALA A 123 0.12 16.44 19.12
C ALA A 123 -1.31 16.02 19.53
N GLY A 124 -1.43 14.87 20.19
CA GLY A 124 -2.63 14.50 20.92
C GLY A 124 -2.75 15.28 22.23
N ASP A 125 -2.97 16.59 22.15
CA ASP A 125 -3.43 17.40 23.28
C ASP A 125 -4.96 17.37 23.26
N VAL A 126 -5.52 16.40 23.99
CA VAL A 126 -6.97 16.31 24.24
C VAL A 126 -7.25 17.17 25.46
N SER A 127 -7.95 18.29 25.24
CA SER A 127 -8.57 19.10 26.29
C SER A 127 -9.59 18.31 27.12
#